data_AF-A0A1C5TK92-F1
#
_entry.id   AF-A0A1C5TK92-F1
#
_cell.length_a   1.000
_cell.length_b   1.000
_cell.length_c   1.000
_cell.angle_alpha   90.00
_cell.angle_beta   90.00
_cell.angle_gamma   90.00
#
_symmetry.space_group_name_H-M   'P 1'
#
loop_
_entity.id
_entity.type
_entity.pdbx_description
1 polymer ?
#
loop_
_entity_poly.entity_id
_entity_poly.type
_entity_poly.pdbx_seq_one_letter_code
_entity_poly.pdbx_strand_id
1 'polypeptide(L)'
;MAYNLKYNTGMIENPISFRDTNGLNVENIVSLMSQKAEELGVPARITTSTVKEGGLFGSTYPCVVINHPNPPQQYFTDVYIINGNTVNFYFFGESKANTATNKANARKNTLTGMIMNSIAGSNEMAYQQEMFWHRQIYEIFESLIQ
;
A
#
# COMPACT_ATOMS: atom_id res chain seq x y z
N MET A 1 -0.10 -10.86 12.27
CA MET A 1 -1.20 -11.47 11.48
C MET A 1 -0.63 -11.75 10.09
N ALA A 2 -0.63 -13.00 9.62
CA ALA A 2 0.04 -13.35 8.36
C ALA A 2 -0.84 -12.96 7.17
N TYR A 3 -0.30 -12.16 6.25
CA TYR A 3 -0.93 -11.82 4.97
C TYR A 3 -0.82 -13.01 4.00
N ASN A 4 -1.62 -13.04 2.94
CA ASN A 4 -1.49 -14.04 1.87
C ASN A 4 -1.49 -13.35 0.51
N LEU A 5 -0.48 -13.59 -0.30
CA LEU A 5 -0.24 -12.89 -1.56
C LEU A 5 -1.43 -12.99 -2.52
N LYS A 6 -2.22 -14.07 -2.46
CA LYS A 6 -3.41 -14.23 -3.32
C LYS A 6 -4.51 -13.19 -3.07
N TYR A 7 -4.44 -12.46 -1.95
CA TYR A 7 -5.38 -11.41 -1.58
C TYR A 7 -4.84 -9.99 -1.79
N ASN A 8 -3.70 -9.85 -2.48
CA ASN A 8 -3.24 -8.52 -2.89
C ASN A 8 -4.27 -7.87 -3.82
N THR A 9 -4.34 -6.55 -3.80
CA THR A 9 -5.32 -5.75 -4.55
C THR A 9 -4.68 -4.97 -5.70
N GLY A 10 -3.37 -5.14 -5.89
CA GLY A 10 -2.60 -4.49 -6.96
C GLY A 10 -1.15 -4.28 -6.57
N MET A 11 -0.30 -4.04 -7.58
CA MET A 11 1.07 -3.59 -7.37
C MET A 11 1.08 -2.08 -7.14
N ILE A 12 1.93 -1.64 -6.21
CA ILE A 12 2.17 -0.22 -5.94
C ILE A 12 3.14 0.32 -6.98
N GLU A 13 4.28 -0.36 -7.12
CA GLU A 13 5.38 -0.04 -8.01
C GLU A 13 6.09 -1.32 -8.48
N ASN A 14 6.98 -1.18 -9.46
CA ASN A 14 7.80 -2.30 -9.93
C ASN A 14 8.76 -2.81 -8.82
N PRO A 15 9.04 -4.12 -8.76
CA PRO A 15 10.01 -4.65 -7.79
C PRO A 15 11.39 -4.03 -7.98
N ILE A 16 12.08 -3.79 -6.85
CA ILE A 16 13.46 -3.29 -6.85
C ILE A 16 14.39 -4.42 -6.40
N SER A 17 15.41 -4.70 -7.22
CA SER A 17 16.46 -5.68 -6.89
C SER A 17 17.75 -4.99 -6.47
N PHE A 18 18.32 -5.47 -5.37
CA PHE A 18 19.53 -4.95 -4.76
C PHE A 18 20.73 -5.84 -5.09
N ARG A 19 21.88 -5.22 -5.37
CA ARG A 19 23.15 -5.94 -5.56
C ARG A 19 23.78 -6.35 -4.23
N ASP A 20 23.69 -5.47 -3.23
CA ASP A 20 24.10 -5.74 -1.86
C ASP A 20 22.85 -5.85 -0.98
N THR A 21 22.83 -6.84 -0.09
CA THR A 21 21.73 -7.07 0.87
C THR A 21 22.06 -6.58 2.27
N ASN A 22 23.26 -6.02 2.48
CA ASN A 22 23.66 -5.41 3.74
C ASN A 22 22.65 -4.31 4.13
N GLY A 23 21.86 -4.59 5.17
CA GLY A 23 20.82 -3.67 5.65
C GLY A 23 19.42 -3.94 5.12
N LEU A 24 19.23 -4.80 4.12
CA LEU A 24 17.93 -5.20 3.56
C LEU A 24 17.22 -6.23 4.45
N ASN A 25 17.07 -5.91 5.73
CA ASN A 25 16.31 -6.69 6.69
C ASN A 25 15.03 -5.93 7.09
N VAL A 26 13.94 -6.66 7.31
CA VAL A 26 12.62 -6.10 7.62
C VAL A 26 12.63 -5.23 8.88
N GLU A 27 13.37 -5.60 9.93
CA GLU A 27 13.47 -4.78 11.14
C GLU A 27 14.18 -3.45 10.87
N ASN A 28 15.26 -3.46 10.08
CA ASN A 28 15.99 -2.25 9.71
C ASN A 28 15.13 -1.33 8.86
N ILE A 29 14.43 -1.87 7.86
CA ILE A 29 13.53 -1.09 7.01
C ILE A 29 12.41 -0.46 7.85
N VAL A 30 11.77 -1.22 8.74
CA VAL A 30 10.75 -0.67 9.66
C VAL A 30 11.32 0.47 10.50
N SER A 31 12.50 0.29 11.09
CA SER A 31 13.13 1.30 11.94
C SER A 31 13.42 2.59 11.16
N LEU A 32 14.10 2.47 10.01
CA LEU A 32 14.50 3.61 9.19
C LEU A 32 13.30 4.33 8.58
N MET A 33 12.32 3.59 8.05
CA MET A 33 11.10 4.20 7.52
C MET A 33 10.30 4.89 8.61
N SER A 34 10.20 4.30 9.81
CA SER A 34 9.47 4.92 10.93
C SER A 34 10.11 6.25 11.36
N GLN A 35 11.44 6.26 11.51
CA GLN A 35 12.19 7.47 11.81
C GLN A 35 11.97 8.53 10.72
N LYS A 36 12.10 8.14 9.44
CA LYS A 36 11.97 9.07 8.32
C LYS A 36 10.56 9.62 8.16
N ALA A 37 9.53 8.80 8.38
CA ALA A 37 8.14 9.22 8.37
C ALA A 37 7.86 10.25 9.49
N GLU A 38 8.40 10.03 10.68
CA GLU A 38 8.30 10.97 11.80
C GLU A 38 9.01 12.30 11.49
N GLU A 39 10.24 12.24 10.97
CA GLU A 39 11.01 13.43 10.54
C GLU A 39 10.26 14.28 9.50
N LEU A 40 9.57 13.64 8.56
CA LEU A 40 8.82 14.30 7.49
C LEU A 40 7.38 14.65 7.89
N GLY A 41 6.94 14.28 9.10
CA GLY A 41 5.56 14.48 9.55
C GLY A 41 4.52 13.67 8.76
N VAL A 42 4.92 12.56 8.13
CA VAL A 42 4.04 11.68 7.37
C VAL A 42 3.36 10.69 8.33
N PRO A 43 2.03 10.70 8.48
CA PRO A 43 1.35 9.81 9.42
C PRO A 43 1.38 8.37 8.92
N ALA A 44 2.13 7.50 9.61
CA ALA A 44 2.24 6.09 9.25
C ALA A 44 2.40 5.19 10.50
N ARG A 45 1.71 4.05 10.50
CA ARG A 45 1.98 2.93 11.40
C ARG A 45 2.72 1.87 10.59
N ILE A 46 4.01 1.72 10.85
CA ILE A 46 4.92 0.82 10.13
C ILE A 46 5.31 -0.32 11.07
N THR A 47 5.12 -1.57 10.63
CA THR A 47 5.33 -2.76 11.47
C THR A 47 5.89 -3.93 10.66
N THR A 48 6.49 -4.90 11.35
CA THR A 48 6.92 -6.17 10.73
C THR A 48 5.77 -7.18 10.67
N SER A 49 5.73 -7.99 9.62
CA SER A 49 4.84 -9.15 9.52
C SER A 49 5.41 -10.18 8.54
N THR A 50 4.56 -11.13 8.12
CA THR A 50 4.87 -12.11 7.09
C THR A 50 3.75 -12.23 6.07
N VAL A 51 4.12 -12.55 4.82
CA VAL A 51 3.21 -12.90 3.73
C VAL A 51 3.44 -14.36 3.33
N LYS A 52 2.36 -15.11 3.16
CA LYS A 52 2.37 -16.45 2.58
C LYS A 52 2.07 -16.41 1.09
N GLU A 53 2.82 -17.16 0.31
CA GLU A 53 2.58 -17.39 -1.13
C GLU A 53 2.40 -18.89 -1.37
N GLY A 54 1.36 -19.26 -2.12
CA GLY A 54 1.08 -20.66 -2.46
C GLY A 54 0.19 -21.40 -1.45
N GLY A 55 0.08 -22.71 -1.66
CA GLY A 55 -0.79 -23.63 -0.91
C GLY A 55 -0.07 -24.32 0.26
N LEU A 56 -0.34 -25.62 0.45
CA LEU A 56 0.15 -26.42 1.58
C LEU A 56 1.69 -26.45 1.73
N PHE A 57 2.42 -26.26 0.63
CA PHE A 57 3.89 -26.17 0.57
C PHE A 57 4.38 -24.79 0.16
N GLY A 58 3.61 -23.76 0.49
CA GLY A 58 3.90 -22.37 0.14
C GLY A 58 5.08 -21.77 0.89
N SER A 59 5.62 -20.68 0.33
CA SER A 59 6.69 -19.89 0.94
C SER A 59 6.12 -18.88 1.92
N THR A 60 6.90 -18.51 2.93
CA THR A 60 6.60 -17.39 3.83
C THR A 60 7.74 -16.39 3.74
N TYR A 61 7.40 -15.13 3.47
CA TYR A 61 8.37 -14.05 3.32
C TYR A 61 8.15 -13.00 4.42
N PRO A 62 9.22 -12.41 4.99
CA PRO A 62 9.09 -11.25 5.85
C PRO A 62 8.61 -10.05 5.05
N CYS A 63 7.77 -9.22 5.67
CA CYS A 63 7.27 -8.01 5.04
C CYS A 63 7.14 -6.84 6.01
N VAL A 64 7.24 -5.64 5.46
CA VAL A 64 6.88 -4.40 6.11
C VAL A 64 5.41 -4.12 5.81
N VAL A 65 4.65 -3.79 6.84
CA VAL A 65 3.23 -3.47 6.75
C VAL A 65 3.04 -2.03 7.18
N ILE A 66 2.52 -1.21 6.28
CA ILE A 66 2.30 0.22 6.50
C ILE A 66 0.82 0.56 6.36
N ASN A 67 0.27 1.21 7.39
CA ASN A 67 -1.10 1.69 7.40
C ASN A 67 -1.13 3.16 7.83
N HIS A 68 -2.03 3.94 7.24
CA HIS A 68 -2.32 5.27 7.77
C HIS A 68 -3.03 5.13 9.13
N PRO A 69 -2.59 5.80 10.22
CA PRO A 69 -3.11 5.58 11.57
C PRO A 69 -4.54 6.11 11.80
N ASN A 70 -4.90 7.23 11.17
CA ASN A 70 -6.25 7.82 11.24
C ASN A 70 -6.64 8.46 9.90
N PRO A 71 -6.88 7.66 8.85
CA PRO A 71 -7.15 8.22 7.53
C PRO A 71 -8.58 8.79 7.47
N PRO A 72 -8.83 9.84 6.68
CA PRO A 72 -10.17 10.43 6.50
C PRO A 72 -11.22 9.41 6.01
N GLN A 73 -10.77 8.37 5.33
CA GLN A 73 -11.53 7.20 4.88
C GLN A 73 -10.62 5.97 4.99
N GLN A 74 -11.17 4.77 4.80
CA GLN A 74 -10.33 3.56 4.78
C GLN A 74 -9.42 3.57 3.54
N TYR A 75 -8.10 3.59 3.76
CA TYR A 75 -7.06 3.46 2.74
C TYR A 75 -6.63 2.00 2.58
N PHE A 76 -5.97 1.70 1.46
CA PHE A 76 -5.22 0.46 1.33
C PHE A 76 -4.08 0.35 2.37
N THR A 77 -3.68 -0.89 2.62
CA THR A 77 -2.46 -1.22 3.36
C THR A 77 -1.32 -1.43 2.37
N ASP A 78 -0.17 -0.80 2.61
CA ASP A 78 1.04 -1.09 1.84
C ASP A 78 1.76 -2.27 2.48
N VAL A 79 2.15 -3.24 1.65
CA VAL A 79 2.89 -4.42 2.06
C VAL A 79 4.13 -4.55 1.19
N TYR A 80 5.30 -4.30 1.78
CA TYR A 80 6.59 -4.42 1.10
C TYR A 80 7.22 -5.76 1.48
N ILE A 81 7.31 -6.66 0.51
CA ILE A 81 7.73 -8.05 0.71
C ILE A 81 9.21 -8.18 0.39
N ILE A 82 9.99 -8.63 1.36
CA ILE A 82 11.41 -8.89 1.19
C ILE A 82 11.59 -10.32 0.69
N ASN A 83 11.96 -10.48 -0.58
CA ASN A 83 12.18 -11.76 -1.24
C ASN A 83 13.64 -11.85 -1.69
N GLY A 84 14.50 -12.39 -0.83
CA GLY A 84 15.94 -12.43 -1.08
C GLY A 84 16.50 -11.02 -1.22
N ASN A 85 17.05 -10.70 -2.39
CA ASN A 85 17.57 -9.38 -2.71
C ASN A 85 16.56 -8.50 -3.47
N THR A 86 15.29 -8.87 -3.54
CA THR A 86 14.25 -8.09 -4.20
C THR A 86 13.18 -7.66 -3.21
N VAL A 87 12.76 -6.40 -3.30
CA VAL A 87 11.59 -5.89 -2.57
C VAL A 87 10.43 -5.73 -3.55
N ASN A 88 9.29 -6.31 -3.20
CA ASN A 88 8.06 -6.25 -3.99
C ASN A 88 7.01 -5.42 -3.25
N PHE A 89 6.27 -4.57 -3.97
CA PHE A 89 5.37 -3.57 -3.37
C PHE A 89 3.91 -3.84 -3.75
N TYR A 90 3.07 -4.16 -2.76
CA TYR A 90 1.68 -4.52 -2.99
C TYR A 90 0.71 -3.74 -2.12
N PHE A 91 -0.44 -3.40 -2.69
CA PHE A 91 -1.62 -2.99 -1.93
C PHE A 91 -2.35 -4.21 -1.38
N PHE A 92 -2.84 -4.09 -0.16
CA PHE A 92 -3.73 -5.04 0.49
C PHE A 92 -4.97 -4.33 1.08
N GLY A 93 -6.05 -5.10 1.24
CA GLY A 93 -7.28 -4.61 1.85
C GLY A 93 -8.18 -3.86 0.87
N GLU A 94 -9.02 -2.98 1.39
CA GLU A 94 -10.00 -2.23 0.60
C GLU A 94 -9.86 -0.72 0.84
N SER A 95 -9.85 0.06 -0.25
CA SER A 95 -10.02 1.52 -0.22
C SER A 95 -11.47 1.89 -0.44
N LYS A 96 -12.06 2.65 0.51
CA LYS A 96 -13.46 3.12 0.39
C LYS A 96 -13.64 4.07 -0.79
N ALA A 97 -12.68 4.94 -1.08
CA ALA A 97 -12.77 5.82 -2.25
C ALA A 97 -12.65 5.04 -3.55
N ASN A 98 -11.69 4.11 -3.67
CA ASN A 98 -11.55 3.32 -4.89
C ASN A 98 -12.82 2.50 -5.19
N THR A 99 -13.40 1.85 -4.17
CA THR A 99 -14.68 1.12 -4.34
C THR A 99 -15.81 2.04 -4.80
N ALA A 100 -15.89 3.26 -4.26
CA ALA A 100 -16.91 4.22 -4.65
C ALA A 100 -16.70 4.76 -6.07
N THR A 101 -15.47 5.08 -6.46
CA THR A 101 -15.11 5.54 -7.81
C THR A 101 -15.38 4.45 -8.85
N ASN A 102 -15.02 3.19 -8.57
CA ASN A 102 -15.31 2.08 -9.47
C ASN A 102 -16.82 1.82 -9.64
N LYS A 103 -17.60 1.93 -8.55
CA LYS A 103 -19.07 1.86 -8.62
C LYS A 103 -19.67 3.04 -9.39
N ALA A 104 -19.14 4.26 -9.22
CA ALA A 104 -19.55 5.43 -9.97
C ALA A 104 -19.27 5.26 -11.48
N ASN A 105 -18.08 4.79 -11.84
CA ASN A 105 -17.69 4.50 -13.22
C ASN A 105 -18.56 3.40 -13.85
N ALA A 106 -18.90 2.34 -13.11
CA ALA A 106 -19.80 1.29 -13.59
C ALA A 106 -21.25 1.78 -13.81
N ARG A 107 -21.70 2.81 -13.09
CA ARG A 107 -23.06 3.37 -13.19
C ARG A 107 -23.22 4.45 -14.26
N LYS A 108 -22.11 4.88 -14.89
CA LYS A 108 -22.04 6.00 -15.84
C LYS A 108 -22.98 5.85 -17.05
N ASN A 109 -23.41 4.62 -17.38
CA ASN A 109 -24.30 4.32 -18.51
C ASN A 109 -25.81 4.34 -18.19
N THR A 110 -26.23 4.81 -17.00
CA THR A 110 -27.65 4.90 -16.63
C THR A 110 -28.02 6.34 -16.25
N LEU A 111 -29.21 6.81 -16.66
CA LEU A 111 -29.67 8.18 -16.38
C LEU A 111 -29.69 8.48 -14.86
N THR A 112 -30.13 7.51 -14.05
CA THR A 112 -30.06 7.56 -12.58
C THR A 112 -28.62 7.56 -12.06
N GLY A 113 -27.71 6.82 -12.70
CA GLY A 113 -26.29 6.76 -12.36
C GLY A 113 -25.54 8.06 -12.70
N MET A 114 -25.95 8.78 -13.74
CA MET A 114 -25.38 10.10 -14.09
C MET A 114 -25.74 11.16 -13.04
N ILE A 115 -26.98 11.19 -12.56
CA ILE A 115 -27.43 12.11 -11.49
C ILE A 115 -26.75 11.78 -10.15
N MET A 116 -26.61 10.48 -9.84
CA MET A 116 -25.89 10.07 -8.63
C MET A 116 -24.39 10.34 -8.72
N ASN A 117 -23.77 10.29 -9.90
CA ASN A 117 -22.35 10.62 -10.08
C ASN A 117 -22.07 12.13 -10.03
N SER A 118 -23.00 12.99 -10.45
CA SER A 118 -22.85 14.45 -10.30
C SER A 118 -23.01 14.90 -8.85
N ILE A 119 -23.76 14.14 -8.04
CA ILE A 119 -23.82 14.29 -6.58
C ILE A 119 -22.61 13.61 -5.89
N ALA A 120 -22.12 12.49 -6.43
CA ALA A 120 -20.97 11.72 -5.97
C ALA A 120 -19.63 12.12 -6.61
N GLY A 121 -19.49 13.37 -7.07
CA GLY A 121 -18.19 13.98 -7.41
C GLY A 121 -17.22 14.11 -6.22
N SER A 122 -17.44 13.35 -5.14
CA SER A 122 -16.90 13.57 -3.80
C SER A 122 -15.68 12.72 -3.46
N ASN A 123 -15.40 11.63 -4.18
CA ASN A 123 -14.37 10.66 -3.75
C ASN A 123 -13.11 10.66 -4.62
N GLU A 124 -13.10 11.39 -5.74
CA GLU A 124 -11.88 11.54 -6.56
C GLU A 124 -10.78 12.26 -5.77
N MET A 125 -11.12 13.38 -5.10
CA MET A 125 -10.17 14.09 -4.23
C MET A 125 -9.68 13.22 -3.08
N ALA A 126 -10.56 12.41 -2.50
CA ALA A 126 -10.21 11.50 -1.43
C ALA A 126 -9.31 10.34 -1.93
N TYR A 127 -9.56 9.84 -3.14
CA TYR A 127 -8.68 8.88 -3.81
C TYR A 127 -7.31 9.48 -4.13
N GLN A 128 -7.26 10.73 -4.62
CA GLN A 128 -6.01 11.43 -4.87
C GLN A 128 -5.22 11.66 -3.59
N GLN A 129 -5.90 12.01 -2.48
CA GLN A 129 -5.27 12.14 -1.17
C GLN A 129 -4.68 10.82 -0.69
N GLU A 130 -5.41 9.71 -0.87
CA GLU A 130 -4.92 8.37 -0.57
C GLU A 130 -3.67 8.05 -1.41
N MET A 131 -3.73 8.24 -2.73
CA MET A 131 -2.61 7.97 -3.64
C MET A 131 -1.40 8.85 -3.35
N PHE A 132 -1.62 10.11 -2.94
CA PHE A 132 -0.56 10.99 -2.49
C PHE A 132 0.13 10.45 -1.25
N TRP A 133 -0.62 9.97 -0.26
CA TRP A 133 -0.05 9.36 0.94
C TRP A 133 0.79 8.12 0.60
N HIS A 134 0.27 7.19 -0.22
CA HIS A 134 1.02 5.99 -0.65
C HIS A 134 2.31 6.35 -1.37
N ARG A 135 2.27 7.39 -2.23
CA ARG A 135 3.47 7.90 -2.89
C ARG A 135 4.50 8.43 -1.89
N GLN A 136 4.08 9.17 -0.86
CA GLN A 136 4.99 9.63 0.18
C GLN A 136 5.64 8.47 0.95
N ILE A 137 4.89 7.41 1.25
CA ILE A 137 5.44 6.21 1.90
C ILE A 137 6.47 5.52 1.01
N TYR A 138 6.19 5.41 -0.30
CA TYR A 138 7.12 4.84 -1.25
C TYR A 138 8.39 5.69 -1.40
N GLU A 139 8.26 7.02 -1.53
CA GLU A 139 9.40 7.95 -1.60
C GLU A 139 10.25 7.90 -0.33
N ILE A 140 9.64 7.68 0.85
CA ILE A 140 10.39 7.42 2.09
C ILE A 140 11.25 6.17 1.95
N PHE A 141 10.69 5.05 1.48
CA PHE A 141 11.45 3.82 1.27
C PHE A 141 12.58 4.02 0.25
N GLU A 142 12.29 4.68 -0.87
CA GLU A 142 13.26 4.96 -1.93
C GLU A 142 14.43 5.81 -1.41
N SER A 143 14.18 6.75 -0.50
CA SER A 143 15.24 7.56 0.11
C SER A 143 16.21 6.78 1.00
N LEU A 144 15.85 5.56 1.44
CA LEU A 144 16.71 4.70 2.27
C LEU A 144 17.70 3.88 1.45
N ILE A 145 17.49 3.80 0.14
CA ILE A 145 18.25 2.93 -0.77
C ILE A 145 19.13 3.69 -1.76
N GLN A 146 19.17 5.03 -1.64
CA GLN A 146 20.10 5.93 -2.34
C GLN A 146 21.39 6.09 -1.52
#